data_AF-A0A917TWV8-F1
#
_entry.id   AF-A0A917TWV8-F1
#
_cell.length_a   1.000
_cell.length_b   1.000
_cell.length_c   1.000
_cell.angle_alpha   90.00
_cell.angle_beta   90.00
_cell.angle_gamma   90.00
#
_symmetry.space_group_name_H-M   'P 1'
#
loop_
_entity.id
_entity.type
_entity.pdbx_description
1 polymer ?
#
loop_
_entity_poly.entity_id
_entity_poly.type
_entity_poly.pdbx_seq_one_letter_code
_entity_poly.pdbx_strand_id
1 'polypeptide(L)'
;MRLRPLFAVLAAGALLTAVAACDPSAPVISQPPPSPTVLSPVPSVAPSSPSPSVSAGTAAPQPAKTFTDKPPQAQYREFAANCTETHRAGDDPIVFPGLPGAAHDHTFVGNPATTATSTPESLLKGSTSCQDKLDASSYWFPTLSQNGTVVQPQMVTVYYKSGVKDYRTVQPFPAGFRLVVGDVKTASAEQFTGTWSCTGYLGKDIPPSCPAGSSLIVRMQAPSCWDGVHLDSPDHKSHMAWPVGGVCPKDHPVPLPMFELKVPYKLPGGNTGGLRYSSGAAHSFHYDFMNGWDAPRQAQLVAHCVNGGRQCNGLGVDQHKP
;
A
#
# COMPACT_ATOMS: atom_id res chain seq x y z
N MET A 1 49.01 -33.58 54.01
CA MET A 1 49.86 -34.26 53.02
C MET A 1 49.63 -33.56 51.68
N ARG A 2 50.68 -32.93 51.14
CA ARG A 2 50.63 -32.05 49.94
C ARG A 2 50.24 -32.84 48.70
N LEU A 3 49.46 -32.27 47.77
CA LEU A 3 49.60 -32.52 46.34
C LEU A 3 49.20 -31.27 45.53
N ARG A 4 49.94 -31.05 44.45
CA ARG A 4 50.20 -29.81 43.70
C ARG A 4 49.07 -29.37 42.74
N PRO A 5 48.97 -28.09 42.36
CA PRO A 5 48.21 -27.67 41.19
C PRO A 5 49.05 -27.81 39.90
N LEU A 6 48.43 -28.31 38.82
CA LEU A 6 49.00 -28.31 37.47
C LEU A 6 48.93 -26.89 36.88
N PHE A 7 50.06 -26.37 36.44
CA PHE A 7 50.16 -25.22 35.53
C PHE A 7 50.15 -25.73 34.09
N ALA A 8 49.21 -25.26 33.28
CA ALA A 8 49.21 -25.43 31.83
C ALA A 8 49.91 -24.22 31.18
N VAL A 9 50.92 -24.50 30.36
CA VAL A 9 51.65 -23.52 29.55
C VAL A 9 50.92 -23.37 28.21
N LEU A 10 50.40 -22.18 27.90
CA LEU A 10 49.99 -21.81 26.55
C LEU A 10 51.10 -20.97 25.90
N ALA A 11 51.64 -21.47 24.80
CA ALA A 11 52.62 -20.79 23.96
C ALA A 11 51.95 -19.70 23.10
N ALA A 12 52.53 -18.51 23.07
CA ALA A 12 52.16 -17.41 22.20
C ALA A 12 52.74 -17.63 20.78
N GLY A 13 51.86 -17.77 19.78
CA GLY A 13 52.24 -17.75 18.36
C GLY A 13 52.08 -16.35 17.79
N ALA A 14 53.19 -15.73 17.38
CA ALA A 14 53.20 -14.45 16.68
C ALA A 14 52.84 -14.66 15.20
N LEU A 15 51.82 -13.93 14.71
CA LEU A 15 51.56 -13.79 13.27
C LEU A 15 52.43 -12.65 12.72
N LEU A 16 53.39 -13.00 11.85
CA LEU A 16 54.09 -12.03 11.01
C LEU A 16 53.19 -11.60 9.85
N THR A 17 53.04 -10.29 9.69
CA THR A 17 52.50 -9.62 8.51
C THR A 17 53.54 -9.60 7.40
N ALA A 18 53.23 -10.21 6.24
CA ALA A 18 54.03 -10.08 5.03
C ALA A 18 53.45 -8.97 4.15
N VAL A 19 54.23 -7.89 3.97
CA VAL A 19 53.95 -6.80 3.04
C VAL A 19 54.70 -7.12 1.75
N ALA A 20 53.99 -7.34 0.65
CA ALA A 20 54.61 -7.54 -0.67
C ALA A 20 54.92 -6.17 -1.29
N ALA A 21 56.21 -5.89 -1.49
CA ALA A 21 56.69 -4.73 -2.25
C ALA A 21 56.71 -5.08 -3.75
N CYS A 22 56.21 -4.18 -4.60
CA CYS A 22 56.27 -4.29 -6.06
C CYS A 22 57.60 -3.77 -6.60
N ASP A 23 58.17 -4.51 -7.53
CA ASP A 23 59.44 -4.27 -8.23
C ASP A 23 59.22 -3.34 -9.47
N PRO A 24 59.94 -2.22 -9.64
CA PRO A 24 59.61 -1.21 -10.64
C PRO A 24 60.44 -1.34 -11.93
N SER A 25 60.49 -2.51 -12.56
CA SER A 25 61.23 -2.69 -13.83
C SER A 25 60.64 -3.79 -14.71
N ALA A 26 59.54 -3.48 -15.40
CA ALA A 26 59.09 -4.24 -16.56
C ALA A 26 58.69 -3.26 -17.70
N PRO A 27 59.04 -3.55 -18.96
CA PRO A 27 58.80 -2.64 -20.08
C PRO A 27 57.32 -2.61 -20.47
N VAL A 28 56.82 -1.41 -20.75
CA VAL A 28 55.45 -1.16 -21.23
C VAL A 28 55.36 -1.52 -22.71
N ILE A 29 54.59 -2.56 -23.05
CA ILE A 29 54.17 -2.85 -24.43
C ILE A 29 52.94 -1.98 -24.73
N SER A 30 53.07 -1.03 -25.65
CA SER A 30 51.97 -0.20 -26.14
C SER A 30 51.05 -1.00 -27.06
N GLN A 31 49.79 -1.21 -26.67
CA GLN A 31 48.75 -1.70 -27.58
C GLN A 31 48.16 -0.55 -28.42
N PRO A 32 47.85 -0.77 -29.71
CA PRO A 32 47.20 0.24 -30.55
C PRO A 32 45.71 0.40 -30.16
N PRO A 33 45.11 1.58 -30.42
CA PRO A 33 43.73 1.85 -30.07
C PRO A 33 42.76 0.99 -30.90
N PRO A 34 41.64 0.53 -30.32
CA PRO A 34 40.64 -0.23 -31.06
C PRO A 34 39.90 0.67 -32.07
N SER A 35 39.64 0.12 -33.26
CA SER A 35 38.86 0.75 -34.32
C SER A 35 37.39 0.96 -33.90
N PRO A 36 36.70 2.01 -34.40
CA PRO A 36 35.32 2.28 -34.05
C PRO A 36 34.39 1.18 -34.59
N THR A 37 33.70 0.49 -33.69
CA THR A 37 32.70 -0.52 -34.06
C THR A 37 31.45 0.18 -34.57
N VAL A 38 31.06 -0.13 -35.80
CA VAL A 38 29.81 0.33 -36.41
C VAL A 38 28.63 -0.27 -35.63
N LEU A 39 27.82 0.58 -35.01
CA LEU A 39 26.58 0.18 -34.34
C LEU A 39 25.62 -0.41 -35.38
N SER A 40 25.32 -1.70 -35.23
CA SER A 40 24.22 -2.34 -35.96
C SER A 40 22.87 -1.89 -35.36
N PRO A 41 21.79 -1.80 -36.17
CA PRO A 41 20.49 -1.37 -35.65
C PRO A 41 19.94 -2.43 -34.71
N VAL A 42 19.48 -1.99 -33.53
CA VAL A 42 18.72 -2.81 -32.59
C VAL A 42 17.44 -3.28 -33.28
N PRO A 43 17.12 -4.59 -33.34
CA PRO A 43 15.85 -5.04 -33.88
C PRO A 43 14.73 -4.53 -32.97
N SER A 44 13.78 -3.82 -33.59
CA SER A 44 12.56 -3.33 -32.95
C SER A 44 11.77 -4.53 -32.43
N VAL A 45 11.72 -4.69 -31.10
CA VAL A 45 10.87 -5.69 -30.46
C VAL A 45 9.43 -5.19 -30.57
N ALA A 46 8.67 -5.83 -31.46
CA ALA A 46 7.22 -5.69 -31.53
C ALA A 46 6.59 -6.05 -30.17
N PRO A 47 5.43 -5.48 -29.81
CA PRO A 47 4.78 -5.76 -28.54
C PRO A 47 4.37 -7.24 -28.49
N SER A 48 5.11 -8.02 -27.71
CA SER A 48 4.75 -9.38 -27.37
C SER A 48 3.51 -9.37 -26.48
N SER A 49 2.46 -10.00 -27.03
CA SER A 49 1.26 -10.65 -26.45
C SER A 49 0.91 -10.45 -24.96
N PRO A 50 -0.39 -10.42 -24.63
CA PRO A 50 -0.87 -10.13 -23.29
C PRO A 50 -0.35 -11.15 -22.27
N SER A 51 0.07 -10.63 -21.11
CA SER A 51 0.32 -11.41 -19.90
C SER A 51 -0.78 -12.44 -19.64
N PRO A 52 -0.48 -13.61 -19.05
CA PRO A 52 -1.52 -14.54 -18.68
C PRO A 52 -2.46 -13.84 -17.70
N SER A 53 -3.69 -13.64 -18.14
CA SER A 53 -4.77 -13.09 -17.32
C SER A 53 -4.94 -14.01 -16.12
N VAL A 54 -4.45 -13.58 -14.96
CA VAL A 54 -4.88 -14.15 -13.69
C VAL A 54 -6.39 -13.95 -13.67
N SER A 55 -7.15 -15.04 -13.61
CA SER A 55 -8.61 -14.97 -13.67
C SER A 55 -9.09 -13.96 -12.63
N ALA A 56 -9.64 -12.84 -13.12
CA ALA A 56 -10.47 -11.94 -12.33
C ALA A 56 -11.55 -12.80 -11.67
N GLY A 57 -11.39 -13.07 -10.37
CA GLY A 57 -12.33 -13.90 -9.64
C GLY A 57 -13.71 -13.28 -9.74
N THR A 58 -14.75 -14.10 -9.88
CA THR A 58 -16.13 -13.62 -9.81
C THR A 58 -16.76 -14.09 -8.50
N ALA A 59 -17.57 -13.22 -7.92
CA ALA A 59 -18.47 -13.58 -6.84
C ALA A 59 -19.84 -13.98 -7.39
N ALA A 60 -20.64 -14.64 -6.55
CA ALA A 60 -22.06 -14.74 -6.82
C ALA A 60 -22.65 -13.32 -6.94
N PRO A 61 -23.46 -13.05 -7.98
CA PRO A 61 -24.03 -11.72 -8.19
C PRO A 61 -24.71 -11.19 -6.92
N GLN A 62 -24.29 -10.03 -6.45
CA GLN A 62 -24.89 -9.41 -5.28
C GLN A 62 -25.93 -8.37 -5.71
N PRO A 63 -27.21 -8.52 -5.34
CA PRO A 63 -28.21 -7.51 -5.67
C PRO A 63 -27.94 -6.24 -4.86
N ALA A 64 -28.17 -5.08 -5.48
CA ALA A 64 -28.18 -3.82 -4.77
C ALA A 64 -29.31 -3.79 -3.73
N LYS A 65 -29.00 -3.33 -2.50
CA LYS A 65 -30.03 -3.05 -1.49
C LYS A 65 -30.72 -1.74 -1.85
N THR A 66 -32.04 -1.69 -1.68
CA THR A 66 -32.84 -0.48 -1.94
C THR A 66 -33.78 -0.21 -0.78
N PHE A 67 -34.08 1.07 -0.56
CA PHE A 67 -35.04 1.55 0.43
C PHE A 67 -35.99 2.54 -0.25
N THR A 68 -37.25 2.52 0.18
CA THR A 68 -38.29 3.39 -0.39
C THR A 68 -38.40 4.74 0.33
N ASP A 69 -37.93 4.81 1.57
CA ASP A 69 -37.90 6.01 2.40
C ASP A 69 -36.54 6.74 2.30
N LYS A 70 -36.53 8.02 2.68
CA LYS A 70 -35.27 8.79 2.72
C LYS A 70 -34.42 8.31 3.90
N PRO A 71 -33.09 8.18 3.73
CA PRO A 71 -32.22 7.81 4.84
C PRO A 71 -32.27 8.89 5.94
N PRO A 72 -32.28 8.48 7.23
CA PRO A 72 -32.13 9.42 8.34
C PRO A 72 -30.84 10.23 8.22
N GLN A 73 -30.86 11.49 8.67
CA GLN A 73 -29.65 12.30 8.70
C GLN A 73 -28.62 11.71 9.67
N ALA A 74 -27.41 11.46 9.17
CA ALA A 74 -26.29 10.96 9.95
C ALA A 74 -25.04 11.72 9.56
N GLN A 75 -24.41 12.39 10.54
CA GLN A 75 -23.17 13.13 10.34
C GLN A 75 -22.02 12.20 9.94
N TYR A 76 -21.97 11.03 10.57
CA TYR A 76 -20.96 10.00 10.35
C TYR A 76 -21.60 8.70 9.87
N ARG A 77 -20.83 7.90 9.16
CA ARG A 77 -21.25 6.66 8.49
C ARG A 77 -19.99 5.88 8.13
N GLU A 78 -19.20 5.59 9.15
CA GLU A 78 -17.83 5.12 8.99
C GLU A 78 -17.33 4.24 10.14
N PHE A 79 -16.37 3.38 9.81
CA PHE A 79 -15.43 2.82 10.77
C PHE A 79 -14.00 2.93 10.21
N ALA A 80 -12.98 2.71 11.04
CA ALA A 80 -11.59 2.93 10.65
C ALA A 80 -10.69 1.73 11.02
N ALA A 81 -10.06 1.08 10.06
CA ALA A 81 -8.98 0.14 10.33
C ALA A 81 -7.67 0.91 10.55
N ASN A 82 -7.18 0.92 11.80
CA ASN A 82 -5.90 1.51 12.14
C ASN A 82 -4.84 0.41 12.19
N CYS A 83 -3.82 0.51 11.35
CA CYS A 83 -2.80 -0.51 11.16
C CYS A 83 -1.41 0.14 11.17
N THR A 84 -0.42 -0.56 11.73
CA THR A 84 0.98 -0.12 11.67
C THR A 84 1.70 -0.78 10.50
N GLU A 85 2.81 -0.18 10.06
CA GLU A 85 3.75 -0.83 9.13
C GLU A 85 4.14 -2.21 9.67
N THR A 86 4.15 -3.20 8.76
CA THR A 86 4.61 -4.56 9.04
C THR A 86 6.00 -4.76 8.44
N HIS A 87 6.15 -4.47 7.15
CA HIS A 87 7.39 -4.64 6.40
C HIS A 87 7.36 -3.78 5.12
N ARG A 88 8.47 -3.82 4.39
CA ARG A 88 8.59 -3.26 3.04
C ARG A 88 9.15 -4.30 2.09
N ALA A 89 8.71 -4.28 0.85
CA ALA A 89 9.19 -5.17 -0.20
C ALA A 89 8.90 -4.57 -1.58
N GLY A 90 9.70 -4.92 -2.59
CA GLY A 90 9.41 -4.67 -4.01
C GLY A 90 8.36 -5.61 -4.59
N ASP A 91 7.38 -6.01 -3.79
CA ASP A 91 6.38 -7.03 -4.14
C ASP A 91 5.04 -6.37 -4.44
N ASP A 92 4.30 -6.93 -5.40
CA ASP A 92 2.92 -6.55 -5.69
C ASP A 92 2.13 -7.78 -6.16
N PRO A 93 1.39 -8.47 -5.26
CA PRO A 93 0.64 -9.66 -5.62
C PRO A 93 -0.61 -9.39 -6.47
N ILE A 94 -0.97 -8.13 -6.74
CA ILE A 94 -2.07 -7.77 -7.63
C ILE A 94 -1.52 -7.52 -9.04
N VAL A 95 -0.55 -6.60 -9.16
CA VAL A 95 -0.02 -6.15 -10.46
C VAL A 95 1.07 -7.09 -11.01
N PHE A 96 1.90 -7.67 -10.14
CA PHE A 96 2.99 -8.60 -10.51
C PHE A 96 2.90 -9.94 -9.76
N PRO A 97 1.78 -10.66 -9.89
CA PRO A 97 1.52 -11.87 -9.12
C PRO A 97 2.57 -12.95 -9.40
N GLY A 98 3.17 -13.46 -8.33
CA GLY A 98 4.20 -14.50 -8.37
C GLY A 98 5.59 -14.02 -8.75
N LEU A 99 5.82 -12.69 -8.84
CA LEU A 99 7.11 -12.11 -9.23
C LEU A 99 7.71 -11.27 -8.09
N PRO A 100 8.45 -11.88 -7.14
CA PRO A 100 9.12 -11.15 -6.07
C PRO A 100 10.07 -10.07 -6.60
N GLY A 101 10.03 -8.88 -6.01
CA GLY A 101 10.90 -7.75 -6.37
C GLY A 101 10.60 -7.10 -7.73
N ALA A 102 9.51 -7.48 -8.42
CA ALA A 102 9.16 -6.91 -9.72
C ALA A 102 8.52 -5.51 -9.63
N ALA A 103 8.01 -5.13 -8.46
CA ALA A 103 7.45 -3.81 -8.20
C ALA A 103 8.51 -2.84 -7.65
N HIS A 104 8.15 -1.57 -7.55
CA HIS A 104 8.90 -0.63 -6.72
C HIS A 104 8.66 -0.95 -5.23
N ASP A 105 9.51 -0.41 -4.35
CA ASP A 105 9.41 -0.69 -2.91
C ASP A 105 8.08 -0.19 -2.34
N HIS A 106 7.29 -1.09 -1.76
CA HIS A 106 6.03 -0.80 -1.11
C HIS A 106 6.16 -0.90 0.41
N THR A 107 5.47 -0.01 1.13
CA THR A 107 5.20 -0.14 2.56
C THR A 107 3.90 -0.91 2.76
N PHE A 108 3.95 -2.01 3.52
CA PHE A 108 2.80 -2.86 3.82
C PHE A 108 2.26 -2.63 5.24
N VAL A 109 0.94 -2.53 5.37
CA VAL A 109 0.20 -2.53 6.65
C VAL A 109 -0.88 -3.61 6.65
N GLY A 110 -1.30 -4.06 7.85
CA GLY A 110 -2.27 -5.15 8.00
C GLY A 110 -1.57 -6.50 8.11
N ASN A 111 -1.79 -7.39 7.16
CA ASN A 111 -1.21 -8.73 7.18
C ASN A 111 0.33 -8.70 7.00
N PRO A 112 1.12 -9.22 7.95
CA PRO A 112 2.57 -9.21 7.85
C PRO A 112 3.15 -10.31 6.94
N ALA A 113 2.32 -11.24 6.46
CA ALA A 113 2.74 -12.36 5.61
C ALA A 113 2.53 -12.09 4.10
N THR A 114 2.13 -10.87 3.73
CA THR A 114 1.94 -10.50 2.32
C THR A 114 3.27 -10.56 1.57
N THR A 115 3.27 -11.24 0.42
CA THR A 115 4.41 -11.33 -0.52
C THR A 115 3.87 -11.29 -1.95
N ALA A 116 4.74 -11.31 -2.96
CA ALA A 116 4.33 -11.37 -4.36
C ALA A 116 3.45 -12.60 -4.70
N THR A 117 3.45 -13.66 -3.88
CA THR A 117 2.63 -14.87 -4.12
C THR A 117 1.29 -14.88 -3.38
N SER A 118 1.00 -13.85 -2.58
CA SER A 118 -0.20 -13.80 -1.77
C SER A 118 -1.48 -13.75 -2.61
N THR A 119 -2.48 -14.49 -2.16
CA THR A 119 -3.87 -14.41 -2.64
C THR A 119 -4.79 -13.98 -1.50
N PRO A 120 -6.01 -13.49 -1.77
CA PRO A 120 -6.98 -13.19 -0.72
C PRO A 120 -7.19 -14.37 0.24
N GLU A 121 -7.26 -15.59 -0.29
CA GLU A 121 -7.41 -16.81 0.50
C GLU A 121 -6.22 -17.05 1.43
N SER A 122 -5.00 -16.74 0.98
CA SER A 122 -3.79 -16.85 1.81
C SER A 122 -3.76 -15.84 2.96
N LEU A 123 -4.49 -14.72 2.84
CA LEU A 123 -4.56 -13.71 3.89
C LEU A 123 -5.58 -14.06 4.98
N LEU A 124 -6.64 -14.81 4.64
CA LEU A 124 -7.73 -15.13 5.56
C LEU A 124 -7.22 -15.80 6.84
N LYS A 125 -7.70 -15.33 7.99
CA LYS A 125 -7.31 -15.81 9.33
C LYS A 125 -5.80 -15.67 9.63
N GLY A 126 -5.07 -14.90 8.81
CA GLY A 126 -3.70 -14.53 9.08
C GLY A 126 -3.58 -13.58 10.28
N SER A 127 -2.35 -13.33 10.71
CA SER A 127 -2.07 -12.30 11.69
C SER A 127 -2.23 -10.90 11.08
N THR A 128 -2.33 -9.87 11.94
CA THR A 128 -2.52 -8.49 11.47
C THR A 128 -1.93 -7.45 12.43
N SER A 129 -1.37 -6.39 11.86
CA SER A 129 -1.00 -5.17 12.58
C SER A 129 -2.19 -4.25 12.88
N CYS A 130 -3.35 -4.51 12.28
CA CYS A 130 -4.56 -3.73 12.53
C CYS A 130 -5.09 -3.91 13.95
N GLN A 131 -5.86 -2.92 14.43
CA GLN A 131 -6.50 -2.95 15.75
C GLN A 131 -7.48 -4.13 15.89
N ASP A 132 -8.32 -4.37 14.89
CA ASP A 132 -9.20 -5.52 14.86
C ASP A 132 -8.42 -6.75 14.36
N LYS A 133 -8.34 -7.79 15.20
CA LYS A 133 -7.59 -9.01 14.88
C LYS A 133 -8.28 -9.92 13.89
N LEU A 134 -9.51 -9.59 13.51
CA LEU A 134 -10.25 -10.24 12.44
C LEU A 134 -10.12 -9.51 11.09
N ASP A 135 -9.35 -8.41 11.02
CA ASP A 135 -8.93 -7.80 9.76
C ASP A 135 -7.55 -8.31 9.34
N ALA A 136 -7.49 -9.43 8.63
CA ALA A 136 -6.25 -9.93 8.05
C ALA A 136 -6.00 -9.39 6.63
N SER A 137 -6.67 -8.28 6.25
CA SER A 137 -6.43 -7.63 4.95
C SER A 137 -5.01 -7.07 4.87
N SER A 138 -4.55 -6.91 3.63
CA SER A 138 -3.29 -6.23 3.34
C SER A 138 -3.57 -4.95 2.57
N TYR A 139 -2.87 -3.89 2.97
CA TYR A 139 -2.88 -2.62 2.26
C TYR A 139 -1.42 -2.20 2.04
N TRP A 140 -1.08 -1.79 0.82
CA TRP A 140 0.27 -1.32 0.52
C TRP A 140 0.25 -0.11 -0.37
N PHE A 141 1.33 0.65 -0.31
CA PHE A 141 1.51 1.90 -1.04
C PHE A 141 3.02 2.17 -1.21
N PRO A 142 3.43 3.02 -2.16
CA PRO A 142 4.84 3.33 -2.40
C PRO A 142 5.53 3.81 -1.12
N THR A 143 6.72 3.27 -0.82
CA THR A 143 7.54 3.70 0.32
C THR A 143 8.00 5.15 0.14
N LEU A 144 7.74 6.00 1.15
CA LEU A 144 8.28 7.36 1.18
C LEU A 144 9.72 7.34 1.71
N SER A 145 10.60 8.09 1.05
CA SER A 145 11.97 8.33 1.50
C SER A 145 12.30 9.81 1.51
N GLN A 146 13.23 10.22 2.35
CA GLN A 146 13.85 11.53 2.39
C GLN A 146 15.35 11.38 2.13
N ASN A 147 15.85 11.89 1.01
CA ASN A 147 17.27 11.77 0.63
C ASN A 147 17.78 10.32 0.69
N GLY A 148 16.97 9.36 0.23
CA GLY A 148 17.28 7.93 0.23
C GLY A 148 17.08 7.21 1.57
N THR A 149 16.75 7.93 2.66
CA THR A 149 16.40 7.32 3.95
C THR A 149 14.90 7.15 4.06
N VAL A 150 14.43 5.95 4.41
CA VAL A 150 12.98 5.70 4.53
C VAL A 150 12.35 6.54 5.63
N VAL A 151 11.20 7.15 5.32
CA VAL A 151 10.35 7.84 6.29
C VAL A 151 9.21 6.90 6.65
N GLN A 152 9.30 6.30 7.83
CA GLN A 152 8.26 5.40 8.34
C GLN A 152 6.95 6.17 8.58
N PRO A 153 5.80 5.69 8.08
CA PRO A 153 4.52 6.26 8.44
C PRO A 153 4.23 6.02 9.93
N GLN A 154 3.46 6.93 10.53
CA GLN A 154 2.82 6.66 11.83
C GLN A 154 1.65 5.67 11.62
N MET A 155 0.71 5.62 12.56
CA MET A 155 -0.51 4.79 12.40
C MET A 155 -1.23 5.14 11.08
N VAL A 156 -1.31 4.16 10.18
CA VAL A 156 -2.05 4.27 8.93
C VAL A 156 -3.51 4.00 9.25
N THR A 157 -4.39 4.85 8.73
CA THR A 157 -5.84 4.69 8.91
C THR A 157 -6.48 4.43 7.55
N VAL A 158 -7.15 3.30 7.41
CA VAL A 158 -8.06 3.01 6.30
C VAL A 158 -9.48 3.26 6.78
N TYR A 159 -10.10 4.32 6.29
CA TYR A 159 -11.50 4.57 6.60
C TYR A 159 -12.41 3.81 5.65
N TYR A 160 -13.43 3.16 6.21
CA TYR A 160 -14.52 2.51 5.51
C TYR A 160 -15.75 3.41 5.68
N LYS A 161 -16.06 4.23 4.68
CA LYS A 161 -17.14 5.23 4.75
C LYS A 161 -18.25 4.96 3.75
N SER A 162 -19.44 5.54 3.93
CA SER A 162 -20.40 5.60 2.82
C SER A 162 -20.02 6.69 1.81
N GLY A 163 -19.77 6.27 0.56
CA GLY A 163 -19.66 7.16 -0.60
C GLY A 163 -21.00 7.54 -1.23
N VAL A 164 -22.09 6.87 -0.85
CA VAL A 164 -23.45 7.12 -1.34
C VAL A 164 -24.31 7.86 -0.32
N LYS A 165 -25.39 8.50 -0.78
CA LYS A 165 -26.36 9.23 0.04
C LYS A 165 -27.14 8.30 0.98
N ASP A 166 -27.66 7.19 0.45
CA ASP A 166 -28.33 6.18 1.26
C ASP A 166 -27.32 5.16 1.77
N TYR A 167 -26.65 5.51 2.86
CA TYR A 167 -25.61 4.69 3.49
C TYR A 167 -26.11 3.34 3.99
N ARG A 168 -27.43 3.15 4.13
CA ARG A 168 -28.03 1.85 4.52
C ARG A 168 -27.88 0.79 3.41
N THR A 169 -27.63 1.23 2.18
CA THR A 169 -27.46 0.36 1.01
C THR A 169 -26.07 -0.26 0.92
N VAL A 170 -25.10 0.25 1.68
CA VAL A 170 -23.72 -0.23 1.66
C VAL A 170 -23.64 -1.69 2.11
N GLN A 171 -22.83 -2.47 1.40
CA GLN A 171 -22.60 -3.90 1.61
C GLN A 171 -21.13 -4.16 1.93
N PRO A 172 -20.79 -5.16 2.77
CA PRO A 172 -19.38 -5.51 3.01
C PRO A 172 -18.68 -5.92 1.71
N PHE A 173 -17.37 -5.75 1.67
CA PHE A 173 -16.57 -6.24 0.54
C PHE A 173 -16.70 -7.77 0.45
N PRO A 174 -16.95 -8.33 -0.74
CA PRO A 174 -16.96 -9.77 -0.88
C PRO A 174 -15.57 -10.36 -0.62
N ALA A 175 -15.52 -11.60 -0.14
CA ALA A 175 -14.26 -12.33 -0.03
C ALA A 175 -13.59 -12.44 -1.41
N GLY A 176 -12.27 -12.33 -1.47
CA GLY A 176 -11.53 -12.37 -2.73
C GLY A 176 -11.33 -11.01 -3.41
N PHE A 177 -11.96 -9.95 -2.90
CA PHE A 177 -11.91 -8.62 -3.51
C PHE A 177 -10.49 -8.02 -3.48
N ARG A 178 -10.09 -7.43 -4.61
CA ARG A 178 -8.81 -6.74 -4.83
C ARG A 178 -9.06 -5.37 -5.47
N LEU A 179 -8.21 -4.39 -5.18
CA LEU A 179 -8.37 -3.05 -5.74
C LEU A 179 -7.04 -2.29 -5.78
N VAL A 180 -6.78 -1.59 -6.89
CA VAL A 180 -5.69 -0.61 -7.01
C VAL A 180 -6.26 0.79 -7.18
N VAL A 181 -5.86 1.73 -6.32
CA VAL A 181 -6.39 3.10 -6.28
C VAL A 181 -5.29 4.11 -6.59
N GLY A 182 -5.58 5.08 -7.46
CA GLY A 182 -4.56 6.01 -7.97
C GLY A 182 -3.83 5.45 -9.19
N ASP A 183 -2.79 6.13 -9.66
CA ASP A 183 -1.98 5.67 -10.79
C ASP A 183 -0.53 6.18 -10.63
N VAL A 184 0.42 5.26 -10.71
CA VAL A 184 1.86 5.57 -10.71
C VAL A 184 2.27 6.50 -11.86
N LYS A 185 1.52 6.50 -12.96
CA LYS A 185 1.75 7.30 -14.17
C LYS A 185 1.08 8.67 -14.13
N THR A 186 0.44 9.06 -13.03
CA THR A 186 -0.13 10.40 -12.86
C THR A 186 0.91 11.44 -13.26
N ALA A 187 0.58 12.33 -14.21
CA ALA A 187 1.62 13.13 -14.87
C ALA A 187 1.98 14.43 -14.12
N SER A 188 1.10 14.91 -13.25
CA SER A 188 1.30 16.16 -12.52
C SER A 188 0.51 16.20 -11.21
N ALA A 189 0.84 17.17 -10.35
CA ALA A 189 0.11 17.41 -9.12
C ALA A 189 -1.37 17.74 -9.38
N GLU A 190 -1.68 18.49 -10.43
CA GLU A 190 -3.06 18.89 -10.76
C GLU A 190 -3.97 17.69 -11.06
N GLN A 191 -3.39 16.61 -11.61
CA GLN A 191 -4.09 15.36 -11.91
C GLN A 191 -4.19 14.42 -10.70
N PHE A 192 -3.47 14.71 -9.62
CA PHE A 192 -3.50 13.89 -8.42
C PHE A 192 -4.89 13.90 -7.77
N THR A 193 -5.50 12.74 -7.64
CA THR A 193 -6.85 12.60 -7.06
C THR A 193 -6.83 12.63 -5.53
N GLY A 194 -5.69 12.34 -4.92
CA GLY A 194 -5.48 12.48 -3.48
C GLY A 194 -5.31 13.93 -3.02
N THR A 195 -5.01 14.07 -1.74
CA THR A 195 -4.64 15.35 -1.11
C THR A 195 -3.45 15.17 -0.20
N TRP A 196 -2.62 16.21 -0.14
CA TRP A 196 -1.56 16.37 0.84
C TRP A 196 -1.96 17.44 1.84
N SER A 197 -1.65 17.21 3.11
CA SER A 197 -1.97 18.14 4.18
C SER A 197 -0.93 18.11 5.29
N CYS A 198 -0.79 19.26 5.96
CA CYS A 198 -0.22 19.37 7.29
C CYS A 198 -0.84 20.61 7.96
N THR A 199 -0.38 20.97 9.16
CA THR A 199 -0.97 22.12 9.88
C THR A 199 -0.91 23.39 9.01
N GLY A 200 -2.07 23.95 8.66
CA GLY A 200 -2.17 25.15 7.81
C GLY A 200 -2.02 24.91 6.31
N TYR A 201 -1.92 23.65 5.84
CA TYR A 201 -1.77 23.32 4.42
C TYR A 201 -2.76 22.22 3.99
N LEU A 202 -3.37 22.43 2.82
CA LEU A 202 -4.11 21.43 2.08
C LEU A 202 -3.87 21.68 0.58
N GLY A 203 -3.42 20.67 -0.15
CA GLY A 203 -3.13 20.81 -1.57
C GLY A 203 -2.99 19.48 -2.29
N LYS A 204 -2.49 19.58 -3.53
CA LYS A 204 -2.32 18.46 -4.45
C LYS A 204 -0.89 17.94 -4.55
N ASP A 205 0.04 18.58 -3.85
CA ASP A 205 1.44 18.19 -3.80
C ASP A 205 1.99 18.31 -2.37
N ILE A 206 3.17 17.77 -2.11
CA ILE A 206 3.88 17.97 -0.85
C ILE A 206 4.22 19.47 -0.72
N PRO A 207 3.89 20.12 0.41
CA PRO A 207 4.21 21.54 0.59
C PRO A 207 5.73 21.76 0.70
N PRO A 208 6.24 22.98 0.44
CA PRO A 208 7.66 23.30 0.60
C PRO A 208 8.21 23.09 2.02
N SER A 209 7.33 23.13 3.03
CA SER A 209 7.62 22.74 4.40
C SER A 209 6.31 22.49 5.17
N CYS A 210 6.41 21.80 6.30
CA CYS A 210 5.34 21.70 7.28
C CYS A 210 5.77 22.35 8.59
N PRO A 211 4.84 22.90 9.40
CA PRO A 211 5.20 23.41 10.72
C PRO A 211 5.85 22.33 11.58
N ALA A 212 6.91 22.70 12.30
CA ALA A 212 7.62 21.78 13.18
C ALA A 212 6.65 21.12 14.17
N GLY A 213 6.78 19.80 14.35
CA GLY A 213 5.88 19.03 15.21
C GLY A 213 4.57 18.59 14.55
N SER A 214 4.21 19.07 13.37
CA SER A 214 3.10 18.52 12.58
C SER A 214 3.51 17.25 11.81
N SER A 215 2.53 16.52 11.29
CA SER A 215 2.75 15.40 10.37
C SER A 215 2.34 15.83 8.96
N LEU A 216 3.12 15.42 7.95
CA LEU A 216 2.69 15.43 6.56
C LEU A 216 1.73 14.26 6.36
N ILE A 217 0.60 14.48 5.71
CA ILE A 217 -0.45 13.47 5.54
C ILE A 217 -0.87 13.42 4.09
N VAL A 218 -0.74 12.26 3.46
CA VAL A 218 -1.44 11.96 2.20
C VAL A 218 -2.78 11.29 2.50
N ARG A 219 -3.83 11.70 1.81
CA ARG A 219 -5.13 11.03 1.78
C ARG A 219 -5.54 10.72 0.35
N MET A 220 -6.11 9.54 0.13
CA MET A 220 -6.66 9.17 -1.18
C MET A 220 -7.91 8.32 -1.03
N GLN A 221 -8.94 8.67 -1.78
CA GLN A 221 -10.22 7.96 -1.77
C GLN A 221 -10.31 6.97 -2.94
N ALA A 222 -10.98 5.85 -2.71
CA ALA A 222 -11.37 4.90 -3.75
C ALA A 222 -12.78 5.21 -4.29
N PRO A 223 -13.09 4.79 -5.52
CA PRO A 223 -14.49 4.62 -5.94
C PRO A 223 -15.22 3.62 -5.01
N SER A 224 -16.55 3.68 -4.95
CA SER A 224 -17.35 2.92 -3.97
C SER A 224 -18.55 2.17 -4.55
N CYS A 225 -18.68 2.16 -5.88
CA CYS A 225 -19.74 1.46 -6.58
C CYS A 225 -19.14 0.28 -7.33
N TRP A 226 -19.56 -0.93 -6.98
CA TRP A 226 -19.07 -2.19 -7.56
C TRP A 226 -20.05 -2.72 -8.60
N ASP A 227 -19.53 -3.36 -9.66
CA ASP A 227 -20.33 -4.02 -10.71
C ASP A 227 -21.21 -5.18 -10.21
N GLY A 228 -20.96 -5.65 -8.99
CA GLY A 228 -21.74 -6.70 -8.35
C GLY A 228 -21.33 -8.12 -8.73
N VAL A 229 -20.29 -8.28 -9.55
CA VAL A 229 -19.86 -9.56 -10.12
C VAL A 229 -18.36 -9.81 -9.97
N HIS A 230 -17.50 -8.86 -10.36
CA HIS A 230 -16.06 -9.10 -10.48
C HIS A 230 -15.30 -8.69 -9.23
N LEU A 231 -14.62 -9.64 -8.58
CA LEU A 231 -13.77 -9.41 -7.40
C LEU A 231 -12.48 -8.66 -7.73
N ASP A 232 -12.13 -8.61 -9.02
CA ASP A 232 -11.00 -7.88 -9.59
C ASP A 232 -11.29 -7.63 -11.07
N SER A 233 -10.55 -6.75 -11.74
CA SER A 233 -10.63 -6.54 -13.19
C SER A 233 -9.24 -6.60 -13.81
N PRO A 234 -9.09 -6.75 -15.14
CA PRO A 234 -7.76 -6.81 -15.77
C PRO A 234 -6.86 -5.59 -15.50
N ASP A 235 -7.46 -4.43 -15.20
CA ASP A 235 -6.77 -3.20 -14.82
C ASP A 235 -6.83 -2.93 -13.30
N HIS A 236 -7.41 -3.86 -12.53
CA HIS A 236 -7.65 -3.83 -11.09
C HIS A 236 -8.46 -2.61 -10.59
N LYS A 237 -9.20 -1.97 -11.49
CA LYS A 237 -9.90 -0.69 -11.28
C LYS A 237 -11.32 -0.68 -11.83
N SER A 238 -11.52 -1.15 -13.07
CA SER A 238 -12.77 -0.97 -13.83
C SER A 238 -13.99 -1.70 -13.27
N HIS A 239 -13.81 -2.63 -12.33
CA HIS A 239 -14.93 -3.24 -11.60
C HIS A 239 -15.51 -2.27 -10.54
N MET A 240 -14.92 -1.09 -10.37
CA MET A 240 -15.35 -0.04 -9.45
C MET A 240 -15.59 1.30 -10.17
N ALA A 241 -16.60 2.04 -9.73
CA ALA A 241 -16.96 3.36 -10.23
C ALA A 241 -17.27 4.36 -9.11
N TRP A 242 -17.17 5.66 -9.47
CA TRP A 242 -17.56 6.73 -8.57
C TRP A 242 -19.07 6.90 -8.56
N PRO A 243 -19.69 7.18 -7.40
CA PRO A 243 -21.10 7.53 -7.34
C PRO A 243 -21.36 8.85 -8.07
N VAL A 244 -22.44 8.92 -8.84
CA VAL A 244 -22.88 10.13 -9.54
C VAL A 244 -24.08 10.71 -8.81
N GLY A 245 -23.97 11.96 -8.35
CA GLY A 245 -25.02 12.58 -7.54
C GLY A 245 -25.28 11.86 -6.20
N GLY A 246 -24.31 11.08 -5.71
CA GLY A 246 -24.40 10.28 -4.49
C GLY A 246 -25.15 8.95 -4.65
N VAL A 247 -25.32 8.46 -5.88
CA VAL A 247 -25.94 7.17 -6.21
C VAL A 247 -25.00 6.40 -7.13
N CYS A 248 -24.96 5.08 -6.97
CA CYS A 248 -24.18 4.24 -7.85
C CYS A 248 -24.76 4.14 -9.27
N PRO A 249 -23.92 4.17 -10.31
CA PRO A 249 -24.39 4.06 -11.68
C PRO A 249 -24.91 2.64 -11.97
N LYS A 250 -25.68 2.49 -13.05
CA LYS A 250 -26.40 1.24 -13.37
C LYS A 250 -25.47 0.06 -13.65
N ASP A 251 -24.30 0.33 -14.23
CA ASP A 251 -23.26 -0.64 -14.52
C ASP A 251 -22.43 -1.01 -13.28
N HIS A 252 -22.52 -0.23 -12.20
CA HIS A 252 -21.88 -0.50 -10.91
C HIS A 252 -22.87 -0.42 -9.74
N PRO A 253 -23.93 -1.24 -9.72
CA PRO A 253 -25.10 -0.96 -8.90
C PRO A 253 -24.89 -1.23 -7.40
N VAL A 254 -23.80 -1.88 -6.97
CA VAL A 254 -23.61 -2.35 -5.60
C VAL A 254 -22.73 -1.37 -4.80
N PRO A 255 -23.28 -0.65 -3.81
CA PRO A 255 -22.47 0.22 -2.97
C PRO A 255 -21.62 -0.59 -1.98
N LEU A 256 -20.30 -0.38 -2.01
CA LEU A 256 -19.33 -0.87 -1.04
C LEU A 256 -18.81 0.30 -0.19
N PRO A 257 -18.16 0.06 0.96
CA PRO A 257 -17.52 1.14 1.72
C PRO A 257 -16.49 1.85 0.84
N MET A 258 -16.61 3.17 0.71
CA MET A 258 -15.59 4.01 0.13
C MET A 258 -14.35 3.96 1.03
N PHE A 259 -13.24 3.47 0.49
CA PHE A 259 -11.96 3.62 1.15
C PHE A 259 -11.47 5.05 1.11
N GLU A 260 -10.93 5.49 2.23
CA GLU A 260 -10.00 6.61 2.28
C GLU A 260 -8.77 6.16 3.04
N LEU A 261 -7.65 5.99 2.33
CA LEU A 261 -6.37 5.74 2.97
C LEU A 261 -5.82 7.07 3.48
N LYS A 262 -5.37 7.10 4.74
CA LYS A 262 -4.69 8.23 5.37
C LYS A 262 -3.34 7.77 5.89
N VAL A 263 -2.27 8.34 5.35
CA VAL A 263 -0.89 7.99 5.72
C VAL A 263 -0.17 9.21 6.30
N PRO A 264 -0.06 9.30 7.64
CA PRO A 264 0.70 10.36 8.31
C PRO A 264 2.19 10.03 8.40
N TYR A 265 3.05 11.01 8.13
CA TYR A 265 4.50 10.95 8.26
C TYR A 265 4.99 12.03 9.21
N LYS A 266 5.72 11.64 10.26
CA LYS A 266 6.38 12.60 11.14
C LYS A 266 7.71 13.01 10.52
N LEU A 267 7.85 14.29 10.20
CA LEU A 267 9.07 14.81 9.58
C LEU A 267 9.94 15.54 10.62
N PRO A 268 11.24 15.25 10.73
CA PRO A 268 12.17 16.00 11.57
C PRO A 268 12.13 17.49 11.20
N GLY A 269 11.78 18.34 12.18
CA GLY A 269 11.65 19.79 11.96
C GLY A 269 10.58 20.22 10.94
N GLY A 270 9.73 19.29 10.46
CA GLY A 270 8.76 19.58 9.40
C GLY A 270 9.39 19.74 8.00
N ASN A 271 10.66 19.34 7.82
CA ASN A 271 11.35 19.47 6.54
C ASN A 271 10.81 18.47 5.50
N THR A 272 10.30 18.96 4.38
CA THR A 272 9.80 18.15 3.26
C THR A 272 10.81 18.04 2.10
N GLY A 273 11.94 18.74 2.18
CA GLY A 273 12.99 18.70 1.16
C GLY A 273 13.56 17.29 0.99
N GLY A 274 13.69 16.85 -0.25
CA GLY A 274 14.22 15.53 -0.60
C GLY A 274 13.24 14.38 -0.42
N LEU A 275 11.96 14.66 -0.14
CA LEU A 275 10.91 13.64 -0.11
C LEU A 275 10.63 13.11 -1.51
N ARG A 276 10.59 11.77 -1.63
CA ARG A 276 10.25 11.07 -2.87
C ARG A 276 9.67 9.70 -2.56
N TYR A 277 8.64 9.31 -3.30
CA TYR A 277 8.15 7.94 -3.27
C TYR A 277 9.05 7.03 -4.11
N SER A 278 9.13 5.75 -3.74
CA SER A 278 9.74 4.71 -4.57
C SER A 278 9.12 4.63 -5.97
N SER A 279 7.83 4.97 -6.10
CA SER A 279 7.10 5.10 -7.36
C SER A 279 7.41 6.36 -8.16
N GLY A 280 8.12 7.34 -7.57
CA GLY A 280 8.49 8.60 -8.21
C GLY A 280 8.04 9.84 -7.44
N ALA A 281 7.50 10.81 -8.17
CA ALA A 281 7.04 12.08 -7.59
C ALA A 281 5.85 11.89 -6.64
N ALA A 282 5.54 12.88 -5.82
CA ALA A 282 4.45 12.81 -4.84
C ALA A 282 3.08 12.43 -5.45
N HIS A 283 2.79 12.90 -6.66
CA HIS A 283 1.55 12.61 -7.38
C HIS A 283 1.47 11.17 -7.93
N SER A 284 2.56 10.40 -7.90
CA SER A 284 2.56 8.97 -8.24
C SER A 284 2.02 8.06 -7.12
N PHE A 285 1.64 8.65 -5.98
CA PHE A 285 1.06 7.90 -4.87
C PHE A 285 -0.19 7.14 -5.35
N HIS A 286 -0.22 5.87 -4.99
CA HIS A 286 -1.33 4.96 -5.17
C HIS A 286 -1.34 4.03 -3.96
N TYR A 287 -2.39 3.24 -3.84
CA TYR A 287 -2.41 2.17 -2.88
C TYR A 287 -3.25 1.01 -3.37
N ASP A 288 -3.00 -0.11 -2.75
CA ASP A 288 -3.50 -1.40 -3.15
C ASP A 288 -4.17 -2.04 -1.94
N PHE A 289 -5.22 -2.82 -2.23
CA PHE A 289 -6.00 -3.51 -1.21
C PHE A 289 -6.25 -4.95 -1.65
N MET A 290 -5.97 -5.86 -0.74
CA MET A 290 -6.40 -7.24 -0.84
C MET A 290 -7.23 -7.60 0.40
N ASN A 291 -8.51 -7.93 0.16
CA ASN A 291 -9.46 -8.21 1.23
C ASN A 291 -9.08 -9.50 1.98
N GLY A 292 -8.83 -9.37 3.28
CA GLY A 292 -8.56 -10.47 4.20
C GLY A 292 -9.43 -10.39 5.46
N TRP A 293 -10.49 -9.59 5.44
CA TRP A 293 -11.44 -9.53 6.55
C TRP A 293 -12.12 -10.89 6.79
N ASP A 294 -12.32 -11.22 8.07
CA ASP A 294 -13.37 -12.15 8.45
C ASP A 294 -14.74 -11.61 8.00
N ALA A 295 -15.40 -12.34 7.11
CA ALA A 295 -16.62 -11.86 6.45
C ALA A 295 -17.77 -11.55 7.44
N PRO A 296 -18.07 -12.41 8.44
CA PRO A 296 -19.04 -12.07 9.49
C PRO A 296 -18.68 -10.78 10.23
N ARG A 297 -17.42 -10.59 10.60
CA ARG A 297 -16.98 -9.39 11.30
C ARG A 297 -17.12 -8.13 10.45
N GLN A 298 -16.70 -8.18 9.19
CA GLN A 298 -16.85 -7.01 8.30
C GLN A 298 -18.31 -6.67 8.08
N ALA A 299 -19.17 -7.68 7.88
CA ALA A 299 -20.61 -7.48 7.76
C ALA A 299 -21.21 -6.82 9.02
N GLN A 300 -20.77 -7.23 10.21
CA GLN A 300 -21.15 -6.60 11.48
C GLN A 300 -20.74 -5.13 11.52
N LEU A 301 -19.49 -4.81 11.18
CA LEU A 301 -18.98 -3.43 11.20
C LEU A 301 -19.70 -2.54 10.19
N VAL A 302 -19.93 -3.03 8.97
CA VAL A 302 -20.71 -2.29 7.95
C VAL A 302 -22.13 -2.05 8.43
N ALA A 303 -22.82 -3.09 8.92
CA ALA A 303 -24.19 -2.96 9.40
C ALA A 303 -24.31 -2.01 10.60
N HIS A 304 -23.41 -2.12 11.57
CA HIS A 304 -23.46 -1.32 12.80
C HIS A 304 -22.99 0.12 12.57
N CYS A 305 -21.85 0.31 11.89
CA CYS A 305 -21.17 1.59 11.84
C CYS A 305 -21.56 2.42 10.62
N VAL A 306 -21.52 1.82 9.43
CA VAL A 306 -21.86 2.53 8.19
C VAL A 306 -23.37 2.65 8.08
N ASN A 307 -24.08 1.52 8.06
CA ASN A 307 -25.53 1.48 7.84
C ASN A 307 -26.30 2.01 9.06
N GLY A 308 -25.68 2.01 10.25
CA GLY A 308 -26.22 2.61 11.46
C GLY A 308 -25.94 4.11 11.64
N GLY A 309 -25.20 4.74 10.72
CA GLY A 309 -24.93 6.19 10.78
C GLY A 309 -24.08 6.61 11.98
N ARG A 310 -23.00 5.87 12.25
CA ARG A 310 -22.11 6.03 13.41
C ARG A 310 -20.68 6.42 13.00
N GLN A 311 -19.92 6.89 13.98
CA GLN A 311 -18.47 7.10 13.86
C GLN A 311 -17.72 6.07 14.71
N CYS A 312 -17.47 4.91 14.14
CA CYS A 312 -16.79 3.85 14.87
C CYS A 312 -15.27 3.93 14.76
N ASN A 313 -14.58 3.49 15.81
CA ASN A 313 -13.18 3.10 15.73
C ASN A 313 -13.02 1.72 15.04
N GLY A 314 -11.79 1.20 15.00
CA GLY A 314 -11.49 -0.10 14.38
C GLY A 314 -12.12 -1.30 15.05
N LEU A 315 -12.63 -1.17 16.28
CA LEU A 315 -13.32 -2.24 17.00
C LEU A 315 -14.85 -2.14 16.89
N GLY A 316 -15.35 -1.17 16.11
CA GLY A 316 -16.79 -0.96 15.95
C GLY A 316 -17.44 -0.16 17.08
N VAL A 317 -16.65 0.54 17.91
CA VAL A 317 -17.16 1.36 19.01
C VAL A 317 -17.28 2.81 18.57
N ASP A 318 -18.47 3.39 18.71
CA ASP A 318 -18.70 4.83 18.56
C ASP A 318 -18.53 5.51 19.92
N GLN A 319 -17.47 6.31 20.07
CA GLN A 319 -17.15 6.98 21.33
C GLN A 319 -18.17 8.07 21.72
N HIS A 320 -18.97 8.55 20.77
CA HIS A 320 -19.99 9.56 20.98
C HIS A 320 -21.39 8.94 21.15
N LYS A 321 -21.56 7.67 20.78
CA LYS A 321 -22.80 6.89 20.89
C LYS A 321 -22.48 5.44 21.30
N PRO A 322 -21.96 5.23 22.53
CA PRO A 322 -21.50 3.92 23.00
C PRO A 322 -22.62 2.86 23.04
#